data_AF-A0A2H9MUT6-F1
#
_entry.id   AF-A0A2H9MUT6-F1
#
_cell.length_a   1.000
_cell.length_b   1.000
_cell.length_c   1.000
_cell.angle_alpha   90.00
_cell.angle_beta   90.00
_cell.angle_gamma   90.00
#
_symmetry.space_group_name_H-M   'P 1'
#
loop_
_entity.id
_entity.type
_entity.pdbx_description
1 polymer ?
#
loop_
_entity_poly.entity_id
_entity_poly.type
_entity_poly.pdbx_seq_one_letter_code
_entity_poly.pdbx_strand_id
1 'polypeptide(L)'
;MNLLNFETISDFKTYLENQIKLETSNLETISKKTGDLLRNNEKEFEEDKEFLSIKEKLEEKPVDKKTKKSKKQISSNWIKYESISMYNGIGIKGELELLFKQIENLKFKLEKLKSTVHSLDTLIAKGLKNNLKCLVAEDEEEFEMVLLKTSNEPRAKFSFKKAFSVCAQFEKPLFAESVIQ
;
A
#
# COMPACT_ATOMS: atom_id res chain seq x y z
N MET A 1 3.51 1.76 -5.61
CA MET A 1 3.50 2.49 -6.89
C MET A 1 2.25 2.24 -7.73
N ASN A 2 1.40 3.26 -7.85
CA ASN A 2 0.27 3.33 -8.78
C ASN A 2 0.57 4.37 -9.88
N LEU A 3 0.17 4.13 -11.13
CA LEU A 3 0.48 5.01 -12.25
C LEU A 3 -0.81 5.61 -12.83
N LEU A 4 -0.90 6.94 -12.83
CA LEU A 4 -2.10 7.70 -13.17
C LEU A 4 -1.82 8.63 -14.35
N ASN A 5 -2.75 8.68 -15.30
CA ASN A 5 -2.64 9.52 -16.49
C ASN A 5 -3.75 10.59 -16.48
N PHE A 6 -3.36 11.84 -16.68
CA PHE A 6 -4.25 12.99 -16.67
C PHE A 6 -4.09 13.78 -17.96
N GLU A 7 -5.22 14.13 -18.60
CA GLU A 7 -5.20 14.93 -19.84
C GLU A 7 -4.73 16.36 -19.59
N THR A 8 -4.99 16.89 -18.39
CA THR A 8 -4.51 18.20 -17.96
C THR A 8 -3.99 18.16 -16.52
N ILE A 9 -3.12 19.12 -16.19
CA ILE A 9 -2.68 19.36 -14.81
C ILE A 9 -3.87 19.74 -13.92
N SER A 10 -4.88 20.41 -14.50
CA SER A 10 -6.13 20.71 -13.80
C SER A 10 -6.83 19.43 -13.34
N ASP A 11 -6.86 18.39 -14.17
CA ASP A 11 -7.47 17.10 -13.82
C ASP A 11 -6.70 16.44 -12.67
N PHE A 12 -5.37 16.51 -12.68
CA PHE A 12 -4.55 16.03 -11.57
C PHE A 12 -4.83 16.79 -10.28
N LYS A 13 -4.95 18.13 -10.34
CA LYS A 13 -5.33 18.94 -9.17
C LYS A 13 -6.70 18.53 -8.64
N THR A 14 -7.70 18.41 -9.51
CA THR A 14 -9.06 17.97 -9.12
C THR A 14 -9.05 16.57 -8.52
N TYR A 15 -8.23 15.66 -9.04
CA TYR A 15 -8.01 14.34 -8.44
C TYR A 15 -7.50 14.45 -7.00
N LEU A 16 -6.44 15.25 -6.76
CA LEU A 16 -5.90 15.45 -5.41
C LEU A 16 -6.95 16.05 -4.46
N GLU A 17 -7.72 17.04 -4.91
CA GLU A 17 -8.78 17.66 -4.11
C GLU A 17 -9.90 16.66 -3.76
N ASN A 18 -10.27 15.78 -4.68
CA ASN A 18 -11.25 14.73 -4.44
C ASN A 18 -10.72 13.68 -3.46
N GLN A 19 -9.44 13.30 -3.57
CA GLN A 19 -8.78 12.42 -2.60
C GLN A 19 -8.76 13.07 -1.20
N ILE A 20 -8.49 14.37 -1.09
CA ILE A 20 -8.54 15.09 0.19
C ILE A 20 -9.95 15.01 0.79
N LYS A 21 -11.00 15.24 0.00
CA LYS A 21 -12.39 15.14 0.48
C LYS A 21 -12.73 13.73 0.96
N LEU A 22 -12.35 12.72 0.18
CA LEU A 22 -12.57 11.31 0.52
C LEU A 22 -11.86 10.94 1.83
N GLU A 23 -10.57 11.24 1.94
CA GLU A 23 -9.79 10.87 3.13
C GLU A 23 -10.19 11.67 4.37
N THR A 24 -10.68 12.91 4.20
CA THR A 24 -11.27 13.68 5.31
C THR A 24 -12.53 13.00 5.82
N SER A 25 -13.43 12.57 4.92
CA SER A 25 -14.65 11.84 5.31
C SER A 25 -14.34 10.50 5.97
N ASN A 26 -13.34 9.77 5.46
CA ASN A 26 -12.85 8.53 6.08
C ASN A 26 -12.32 8.78 7.49
N LEU A 27 -11.49 9.81 7.66
CA LEU A 27 -10.92 10.19 8.95
C LEU A 27 -12.02 10.54 9.96
N GLU A 28 -13.03 11.29 9.56
CA GLU A 28 -14.19 11.62 10.42
C GLU A 28 -14.95 10.37 10.81
N THR A 29 -15.22 9.47 9.87
CA THR A 29 -15.95 8.21 10.10
C THR A 29 -15.20 7.33 11.10
N ILE A 30 -13.89 7.15 10.92
CA ILE A 30 -13.06 6.34 11.79
C ILE A 30 -12.90 7.00 13.16
N SER A 31 -12.74 8.32 13.21
CA SER A 31 -12.67 9.07 14.47
C SER A 31 -13.97 8.95 15.27
N LYS A 32 -15.11 9.03 14.59
CA LYS A 32 -16.43 8.82 15.21
C LYS A 32 -16.56 7.39 15.74
N LYS A 33 -16.25 6.38 14.93
CA LYS A 33 -16.25 4.97 15.34
C LYS A 33 -15.37 4.74 16.56
N THR A 34 -14.15 5.29 16.55
CA THR A 34 -13.21 5.19 17.67
C THR A 34 -13.76 5.84 18.93
N GLY A 35 -14.37 7.04 18.80
CA GLY A 35 -15.01 7.73 19.91
C GLY A 35 -16.22 6.97 20.48
N ASP A 36 -17.02 6.33 19.62
CA ASP A 36 -18.14 5.49 20.03
C ASP A 36 -17.64 4.25 20.79
N LEU A 37 -16.58 3.61 20.30
CA LEU A 37 -15.91 2.48 20.96
C LEU A 37 -15.37 2.85 22.35
N LEU A 38 -14.76 4.03 22.48
CA LEU A 38 -14.26 4.53 23.77
C LEU A 38 -15.38 4.82 24.78
N ARG A 39 -16.56 5.21 24.30
CA ARG A 39 -17.74 5.46 25.15
C ARG A 39 -18.43 4.15 25.55
N ASN A 40 -18.45 3.18 24.64
CA ASN A 40 -19.07 1.88 24.83
C ASN A 40 -18.05 0.93 25.45
N ASN A 41 -17.78 1.10 26.76
CA ASN A 41 -16.91 0.20 27.52
C ASN A 41 -17.51 -1.22 27.60
N GLU A 42 -17.13 -2.12 26.71
CA GLU A 42 -17.28 -3.57 26.95
C GLU A 42 -16.21 -4.04 27.94
N LYS A 43 -16.61 -4.95 28.84
CA LYS A 43 -15.70 -5.56 29.82
C LYS A 43 -14.59 -6.31 29.10
N GLU A 44 -13.35 -6.04 29.51
CA GLU A 44 -12.17 -6.76 29.05
C GLU A 44 -12.31 -8.26 29.38
N PHE A 45 -12.00 -9.13 28.42
CA PHE A 45 -11.85 -10.56 28.66
C PHE A 45 -10.35 -10.87 28.80
N GLU A 46 -9.82 -10.68 30.01
CA GLU A 46 -8.40 -10.93 30.31
C GLU A 46 -8.01 -12.42 30.21
N GLU A 47 -8.98 -13.35 30.17
CA GLU A 47 -8.73 -14.80 30.23
C GLU A 47 -9.55 -15.60 29.22
N ASP A 48 -9.43 -15.27 27.93
CA ASP A 48 -10.03 -16.11 26.91
C ASP A 48 -9.18 -17.38 26.67
N LYS A 49 -9.74 -18.53 27.07
CA LYS A 49 -9.11 -19.85 26.96
C LYS A 49 -8.72 -20.19 25.52
N GLU A 50 -9.45 -19.68 24.53
CA GLU A 50 -9.14 -19.91 23.12
C GLU A 50 -7.84 -19.23 22.71
N PHE A 51 -7.62 -17.99 23.18
CA PHE A 51 -6.42 -17.23 22.87
C PHE A 51 -5.18 -17.80 23.58
N LEU A 52 -5.31 -18.21 24.86
CA LEU A 52 -4.24 -18.89 25.60
C LEU A 52 -3.75 -20.14 24.88
N SER A 53 -4.67 -20.97 24.36
CA SER A 53 -4.31 -22.18 23.59
C SER A 53 -3.56 -21.87 22.30
N ILE A 54 -3.94 -20.80 21.59
CA ILE A 54 -3.25 -20.37 20.36
C ILE A 54 -1.86 -19.81 20.70
N LYS A 55 -1.75 -18.99 21.75
CA LYS A 55 -0.47 -18.44 22.21
C LYS A 55 0.52 -19.53 22.58
N GLU A 56 0.11 -20.54 23.35
CA GLU A 56 0.96 -21.66 23.73
C GLU A 56 1.48 -22.43 22.50
N LYS A 57 0.62 -22.69 21.51
CA LYS A 57 1.01 -23.34 20.24
C LYS A 57 1.95 -22.51 19.37
N LEU A 58 1.88 -21.18 19.48
CA LEU A 58 2.74 -20.26 18.73
C LEU A 58 4.09 -20.02 19.43
N GLU A 59 4.15 -20.14 20.76
CA GLU A 59 5.37 -19.99 21.56
C GLU A 59 6.20 -21.29 21.68
N GLU A 60 5.65 -22.45 21.29
CA GLU A 60 6.39 -23.73 21.21
C GLU A 60 7.39 -23.78 20.02
N LYS A 61 8.57 -23.19 20.25
CA LYS A 61 9.95 -23.45 19.73
C LYS A 61 10.21 -23.84 18.26
N PRO A 62 11.33 -23.30 17.73
CA PRO A 62 12.52 -24.16 17.54
C PRO A 62 13.70 -23.65 18.40
N VAL A 63 14.26 -24.48 19.28
CA VAL A 63 15.52 -25.23 19.08
C VAL A 63 16.68 -24.36 18.58
N ASP A 64 17.60 -24.08 19.51
CA ASP A 64 19.00 -23.69 19.36
C ASP A 64 19.45 -22.98 18.07
N LYS A 65 19.73 -21.67 18.18
CA LYS A 65 21.03 -21.09 17.78
C LYS A 65 21.24 -19.72 18.42
N LYS A 66 22.33 -19.62 19.18
CA LYS A 66 22.87 -18.42 19.82
C LYS A 66 23.02 -17.27 18.82
N THR A 67 22.34 -16.15 19.02
CA THR A 67 22.83 -14.83 18.62
C THR A 67 22.50 -13.73 19.63
N LYS A 68 23.47 -12.83 19.79
CA LYS A 68 23.71 -11.88 20.87
C LYS A 68 22.62 -10.83 21.11
N LYS A 69 22.36 -10.63 22.42
CA LYS A 69 22.03 -9.41 23.19
C LYS A 69 21.37 -8.20 22.50
N SER A 70 20.23 -7.86 23.12
CA SER A 70 19.75 -6.54 23.56
C SER A 70 19.20 -5.56 22.54
N LYS A 71 17.88 -5.58 22.40
CA LYS A 71 17.05 -4.37 22.54
C LYS A 71 15.98 -4.67 23.58
N LYS A 72 15.75 -3.73 24.51
CA LYS A 72 14.62 -3.76 25.45
C LYS A 72 13.38 -4.14 24.65
N GLN A 73 12.87 -5.35 24.87
CA GLN A 73 11.60 -5.76 24.30
C GLN A 73 10.56 -4.94 25.06
N ILE A 74 10.22 -3.78 24.50
CA ILE A 74 8.96 -3.12 24.81
C ILE A 74 7.94 -4.24 24.66
N SER A 75 7.27 -4.61 25.75
CA SER A 75 6.25 -5.65 25.77
C SER A 75 5.10 -5.17 24.91
N SER A 76 5.25 -5.28 23.58
CA SER A 76 4.15 -5.06 22.66
C SER A 76 3.17 -6.19 22.90
N ASN A 77 1.91 -5.86 23.16
CA ASN A 77 0.81 -6.82 23.16
C ASN A 77 0.53 -7.33 21.74
N TRP A 78 1.53 -7.48 20.88
CA TRP A 78 1.41 -7.93 19.50
C TRP A 78 2.32 -9.14 19.29
N ILE A 79 1.73 -10.25 18.87
CA ILE A 79 2.40 -11.51 18.54
C ILE A 79 2.53 -11.57 17.02
N LYS A 80 3.75 -11.78 16.52
CA LYS A 80 4.02 -11.93 15.09
C LYS A 80 4.04 -13.40 14.70
N TYR A 81 3.26 -13.77 13.69
CA TYR A 81 3.28 -15.07 13.05
C TYR A 81 3.47 -14.89 11.54
N GLU A 82 4.64 -15.27 11.02
CA GLU A 82 5.01 -15.07 9.63
C GLU A 82 4.79 -13.61 9.16
N SER A 83 3.81 -13.39 8.26
CA SER A 83 3.41 -12.10 7.71
C SER A 83 2.24 -11.42 8.46
N ILE A 84 1.72 -12.05 9.51
CA ILE A 84 0.56 -11.60 10.29
C ILE A 84 1.01 -11.12 11.67
N SER A 85 0.41 -10.06 12.19
CA SER A 85 0.57 -9.60 13.57
C SER A 85 -0.78 -9.59 14.27
N MET A 86 -0.86 -10.21 15.44
CA MET A 86 -2.09 -10.41 16.21
C MET A 86 -1.97 -9.77 17.58
N TYR A 87 -3.04 -9.16 18.07
CA TYR A 87 -3.06 -8.61 19.42
C TYR A 87 -3.09 -9.73 20.46
N ASN A 88 -2.32 -9.57 21.53
CA ASN A 88 -2.23 -10.45 22.69
C ASN A 88 -3.38 -10.14 23.65
N GLY A 89 -4.58 -10.59 23.26
CA GLY A 89 -5.80 -10.42 24.04
C GLY A 89 -7.04 -10.31 23.16
N ILE A 90 -8.21 -10.54 23.77
CA ILE A 90 -9.53 -10.39 23.14
C ILE A 90 -10.25 -9.20 23.79
N GLY A 91 -10.84 -8.34 22.96
CA GLY A 91 -11.54 -7.13 23.39
C GLY A 91 -11.09 -5.89 22.64
N ILE A 92 -11.52 -4.73 23.13
CA ILE A 92 -11.46 -3.47 22.38
C ILE A 92 -10.07 -2.84 22.29
N LYS A 93 -9.11 -3.21 23.16
CA LYS A 93 -7.77 -2.60 23.18
C LYS A 93 -7.01 -2.76 21.86
N GLY A 94 -6.98 -3.98 21.31
CA GLY A 94 -6.34 -4.25 20.03
C GLY A 94 -7.05 -3.54 18.86
N GLU A 95 -8.38 -3.49 18.89
CA GLU A 95 -9.17 -2.73 17.89
C GLU A 95 -8.85 -1.22 17.97
N LEU A 96 -8.82 -0.66 19.18
CA LEU A 96 -8.48 0.76 19.41
C LEU A 96 -7.07 1.09 18.93
N GLU A 97 -6.07 0.26 19.24
CA GLU A 97 -4.69 0.46 18.76
C GLU A 97 -4.63 0.50 17.22
N LEU A 98 -5.35 -0.40 16.54
CA LEU A 98 -5.42 -0.39 15.07
C LEU A 98 -6.16 0.84 14.54
N LEU A 99 -7.25 1.25 15.17
CA LEU A 99 -8.01 2.43 14.78
C LEU A 99 -7.17 3.72 14.93
N PHE A 100 -6.42 3.87 16.03
CA PHE A 100 -5.51 4.99 16.21
C PHE A 100 -4.39 5.00 15.16
N LYS A 101 -3.79 3.84 14.88
CA LYS A 101 -2.80 3.71 13.81
C LYS A 101 -3.38 4.11 12.45
N GLN A 102 -4.62 3.73 12.17
CA GLN A 102 -5.30 4.12 10.94
C GLN A 102 -5.58 5.63 10.88
N ILE A 103 -5.99 6.24 11.99
CA ILE A 103 -6.17 7.70 12.11
C ILE A 103 -4.85 8.44 11.84
N GLU A 104 -3.75 8.00 12.41
CA GLU A 104 -2.42 8.58 12.18
C GLU A 104 -2.01 8.48 10.70
N ASN A 105 -2.17 7.29 10.10
CA ASN A 105 -1.89 7.07 8.68
C ASN A 105 -2.74 7.98 7.78
N LEU A 106 -4.04 8.14 8.09
CA LEU A 106 -4.93 9.02 7.34
C LEU A 106 -4.54 10.50 7.47
N LYS A 107 -4.16 10.94 8.68
CA LYS A 107 -3.67 12.31 8.89
C LYS A 107 -2.40 12.58 8.09
N PHE A 108 -1.45 11.65 8.11
CA PHE A 108 -0.22 11.75 7.33
C PHE A 108 -0.51 11.82 5.82
N LYS A 109 -1.38 10.94 5.32
CA LYS A 109 -1.81 10.94 3.91
C LYS A 109 -2.48 12.27 3.52
N LEU A 110 -3.34 12.81 4.37
CA LEU A 110 -4.00 14.09 4.15
C LEU A 110 -3.01 15.26 4.09
N GLU A 111 -2.02 15.29 4.97
CA GLU A 111 -0.97 16.30 4.97
C GLU A 111 -0.16 16.25 3.65
N LYS A 112 0.22 15.06 3.21
CA LYS A 112 0.89 14.84 1.93
C LYS A 112 0.08 15.35 0.75
N LEU A 113 -1.20 15.00 0.67
CA LEU A 113 -2.09 15.46 -0.40
C LEU A 113 -2.21 16.99 -0.41
N LYS A 114 -2.41 17.63 0.76
CA LYS A 114 -2.48 19.09 0.89
C LYS A 114 -1.19 19.78 0.48
N SER A 115 -0.04 19.26 0.89
CA SER A 115 1.28 19.75 0.50
C SER A 115 1.52 19.63 -1.00
N THR A 116 1.06 18.53 -1.61
CA THR A 116 1.16 18.30 -3.05
C THR A 116 0.32 19.31 -3.84
N VAL A 117 -0.94 19.56 -3.41
CA VAL A 117 -1.80 20.59 -4.02
C VAL A 117 -1.15 21.97 -3.92
N HIS A 118 -0.61 22.33 -2.74
CA HIS A 118 0.06 23.61 -2.56
C HIS A 118 1.31 23.76 -3.45
N SER A 119 2.08 22.69 -3.60
CA SER A 119 3.26 22.65 -4.49
C SER A 119 2.85 22.81 -5.94
N LEU A 120 1.76 22.15 -6.36
CA LEU A 120 1.22 22.26 -7.71
C LEU A 120 0.72 23.68 -8.00
N ASP A 121 0.00 24.29 -7.07
CA ASP A 121 -0.46 25.68 -7.18
C ASP A 121 0.71 26.67 -7.29
N THR A 122 1.78 26.42 -6.54
CA THR A 122 3.01 27.23 -6.64
C THR A 122 3.67 27.08 -8.01
N LEU A 123 3.69 25.88 -8.59
CA LEU A 123 4.22 25.66 -9.94
C LEU A 123 3.37 26.35 -11.01
N ILE A 124 2.04 26.29 -10.87
CA ILE A 124 1.10 26.97 -11.76
C ILE A 124 1.32 28.49 -11.70
N ALA A 125 1.45 29.06 -10.49
CA ALA A 125 1.75 30.47 -10.30
C ALA A 125 3.10 30.89 -10.90
N LYS A 126 4.08 29.97 -10.95
CA LYS A 126 5.39 30.17 -11.60
C LYS A 126 5.36 30.00 -13.14
N GLY A 127 4.20 29.73 -13.73
CA GLY A 127 4.01 29.68 -15.18
C GLY A 127 3.84 28.28 -15.77
N LEU A 128 3.66 27.24 -14.93
CA LEU A 128 3.28 25.92 -15.42
C LEU A 128 1.86 25.97 -16.03
N LYS A 129 1.74 25.59 -17.30
CA LYS A 129 0.47 25.66 -18.02
C LYS A 129 -0.49 24.54 -17.59
N ASN A 130 -1.70 24.91 -17.17
CA ASN A 130 -2.71 23.96 -16.69
C ASN A 130 -3.16 22.92 -17.72
N ASN A 131 -3.07 23.23 -19.01
CA ASN A 131 -3.55 22.38 -20.10
C ASN A 131 -2.52 21.35 -20.60
N LEU A 132 -1.44 21.12 -19.86
CA LEU A 132 -0.44 20.11 -20.20
C LEU A 132 -0.91 18.73 -19.72
N LYS A 133 -0.75 17.73 -20.58
CA LYS A 133 -0.92 16.33 -20.21
C LYS A 133 0.16 15.91 -19.22
N CYS A 134 -0.19 15.14 -18.20
CA CYS A 134 0.78 14.61 -17.24
C CYS A 134 0.54 13.15 -16.89
N LEU A 135 1.63 12.48 -16.57
CA LEU A 135 1.65 11.13 -16.02
C LEU A 135 2.25 11.22 -14.62
N VAL A 136 1.56 10.65 -13.64
CA VAL A 136 1.91 10.73 -12.23
C VAL A 136 2.08 9.33 -11.67
N ALA A 137 3.24 9.05 -11.06
CA ALA A 137 3.43 7.89 -10.22
C ALA A 137 3.18 8.27 -8.77
N GLU A 138 2.28 7.55 -8.11
CA GLU A 138 1.99 7.68 -6.69
C GLU A 138 2.69 6.54 -5.96
N ASP A 139 3.61 6.90 -5.07
CA ASP A 139 4.20 5.97 -4.11
C ASP A 139 3.85 6.35 -2.67
N GLU A 140 4.25 5.55 -1.68
CA GLU A 140 3.92 5.81 -0.28
C GLU A 140 4.45 7.18 0.18
N GLU A 141 5.65 7.56 -0.27
CA GLU A 141 6.34 8.78 0.19
C GLU A 141 6.06 10.01 -0.66
N GLU A 142 6.01 9.87 -1.99
CA GLU A 142 5.92 11.03 -2.89
C GLU A 142 5.06 10.82 -4.14
N PHE A 143 4.80 11.93 -4.85
CA PHE A 143 4.20 11.94 -6.19
C PHE A 143 5.27 12.36 -7.20
N GLU A 144 5.59 11.47 -8.13
CA GLU A 144 6.48 11.79 -9.24
C GLU A 144 5.63 12.17 -10.46
N MET A 145 5.88 13.33 -11.06
CA MET A 145 5.10 13.83 -12.20
C MET A 145 6.01 14.07 -13.40
N VAL A 146 5.61 13.58 -14.57
CA VAL A 146 6.21 13.94 -15.86
C VAL A 146 5.19 14.65 -16.75
N LEU A 147 5.65 15.70 -17.43
CA LEU A 147 4.84 16.48 -18.37
C LEU A 147 5.01 15.95 -19.79
N LEU A 148 3.90 15.69 -20.45
CA LEU A 148 3.88 15.12 -21.80
C LEU A 148 3.60 16.23 -22.82
N LYS A 149 4.43 16.32 -23.85
CA LYS A 149 4.15 17.19 -25.00
C LYS A 149 3.02 16.58 -25.81
N THR A 150 1.93 17.31 -25.95
CA THR A 150 0.87 17.06 -26.94
C THR A 150 1.40 17.42 -28.33
N SER A 151 2.17 16.51 -28.93
CA SER A 151 2.54 16.60 -30.34
C SER A 151 1.51 15.79 -31.12
N ASN A 152 0.71 16.47 -31.94
CA ASN A 152 -0.23 15.83 -32.88
C ASN A 152 0.49 15.18 -34.07
N GLU A 153 1.82 15.26 -34.13
CA GLU A 153 2.63 14.67 -35.19
C GLU A 153 3.21 13.33 -34.70
N PRO A 154 2.93 12.22 -35.40
CA PRO A 154 3.52 10.94 -35.05
C PRO A 154 5.05 11.02 -35.18
N ARG A 155 5.75 10.93 -34.05
CA ARG A 155 7.22 10.88 -34.04
C ARG A 155 7.69 9.56 -34.64
N ALA A 156 8.31 9.62 -35.81
CA ALA A 156 8.78 8.47 -36.59
C ALA A 156 9.95 7.64 -35.97
N LYS A 157 10.29 7.79 -34.68
CA LYS A 157 11.56 7.25 -34.12
C LYS A 157 11.45 6.51 -32.78
N PHE A 158 10.30 5.94 -32.43
CA PHE A 158 10.25 5.01 -31.30
C PHE A 158 10.25 3.56 -31.81
N SER A 159 11.44 2.93 -31.83
CA SER A 159 11.57 1.49 -32.05
C SER A 159 11.76 0.79 -30.71
N PHE A 160 10.71 0.19 -30.19
CA PHE A 160 10.80 -0.67 -29.01
C PHE A 160 11.08 -2.11 -29.47
N LYS A 161 12.32 -2.58 -29.30
CA LYS A 161 12.68 -3.98 -29.56
C LYS A 161 12.45 -4.79 -28.29
N LYS A 162 11.35 -5.53 -28.22
CA LYS A 162 11.13 -6.55 -27.19
C LYS A 162 11.56 -7.90 -27.77
N ALA A 163 12.65 -8.46 -27.28
CA ALA A 163 13.04 -9.84 -27.60
C ALA A 163 12.38 -10.77 -26.58
N PHE A 164 11.51 -11.66 -27.04
CA PHE A 164 11.07 -12.80 -26.26
C PHE A 164 11.70 -14.05 -26.86
N SER A 165 12.50 -14.75 -26.08
CA SER A 165 12.95 -16.09 -26.41
C SER A 165 12.03 -17.07 -25.70
N VAL A 166 11.15 -17.72 -26.47
CA VAL A 166 10.46 -18.92 -26.02
C VAL A 166 11.30 -20.08 -26.56
N CYS A 167 11.83 -20.93 -25.67
CA CYS A 167 12.42 -22.19 -26.10
C CYS A 167 11.31 -23.05 -26.71
N ALA A 168 11.35 -23.26 -28.02
CA ALA A 168 10.51 -24.25 -28.66
C ALA A 168 10.86 -25.62 -28.08
N GLN A 169 9.95 -26.18 -27.27
CA GLN A 169 10.01 -27.59 -26.94
C GLN A 169 9.58 -28.35 -28.18
N PHE A 170 10.55 -28.89 -28.92
CA PHE A 170 10.26 -29.89 -29.94
C PHE A 170 9.78 -31.15 -29.21
N GLU A 171 8.46 -31.34 -29.14
CA GLU A 171 7.93 -32.68 -28.87
C GLU A 171 8.44 -33.61 -29.98
N LYS A 172 9.09 -34.70 -29.56
CA LYS A 172 9.66 -35.70 -30.46
C LYS A 172 8.61 -36.17 -31.48
N PRO A 173 8.97 -36.39 -32.76
CA PRO A 173 8.05 -36.98 -33.71
C PRO A 173 7.65 -38.39 -33.24
N LEU A 174 6.35 -38.63 -33.13
CA LEU A 174 5.74 -39.85 -32.60
C LEU A 174 5.80 -41.06 -33.55
N PHE A 175 6.47 -40.98 -34.69
CA PHE A 175 6.56 -42.11 -35.62
C PHE A 175 7.94 -42.16 -36.29
N ALA A 176 8.82 -42.96 -35.71
CA ALA A 176 10.01 -43.46 -36.37
C ALA A 176 10.16 -44.94 -36.05
N GLU A 177 9.21 -45.76 -36.49
CA GLU A 177 9.42 -47.21 -36.61
C GLU A 177 8.83 -47.74 -37.92
N SER A 178 9.63 -48.64 -38.52
CA SER A 178 9.38 -49.50 -39.68
C SER A 178 9.63 -48.94 -41.09
N VAL A 179 10.91 -48.81 -41.44
CA VAL A 179 11.38 -49.38 -42.73
C VAL A 179 12.68 -50.14 -42.45
N ILE A 180 12.71 -51.40 -42.88
CA ILE A 180 13.83 -52.34 -43.13
C ILE A 180 13.46 -53.73 -42.57
N GLN A 181 12.65 -54.49 -43.30
CA GLN A 181 13.10 -55.60 -44.16
C GLN A 181 11.92 -56.17 -44.94
#